data_AF-A0A1H8UIS6-F1
#
_entry.id   AF-A0A1H8UIS6-F1
#
_cell.length_a   1.000
_cell.length_b   1.000
_cell.length_c   1.000
_cell.angle_alpha   90.00
_cell.angle_beta   90.00
_cell.angle_gamma   90.00
#
_symmetry.space_group_name_H-M   'P 1'
#
loop_
_entity.id
_entity.type
_entity.pdbx_description
1 polymer ?
#
loop_
_entity_poly.entity_id
_entity_poly.type
_entity_poly.pdbx_seq_one_letter_code
_entity_poly.pdbx_strand_id
1 'polypeptide(L)' 'MMPCETTRLRYQVEKSLVYDGKWSVIDTFTGCAEIVEGVPLDCLTAVEAKDLVNLMNGRELRAKGVKLNP' A
#
# COMPACT_ATOMS: atom_id res chain seq x y z
N MET A 1 -9.33 20.67 -21.54
CA MET A 1 -8.98 20.52 -20.12
C MET A 1 -9.02 19.02 -19.84
N MET A 2 -7.86 18.35 -19.83
CA MET A 2 -7.79 16.92 -19.51
C MET A 2 -7.95 16.78 -17.99
N PRO A 3 -8.76 15.84 -17.46
CA PRO A 3 -8.70 15.56 -16.04
C PRO A 3 -7.30 15.01 -15.75
N CYS A 4 -6.50 15.73 -14.96
CA CYS A 4 -5.36 15.13 -14.28
C CYS A 4 -5.94 14.06 -13.37
N GLU A 5 -5.99 12.81 -13.83
CA GLU A 5 -6.26 11.66 -12.97
C GLU A 5 -5.13 11.61 -11.95
N THR A 6 -5.32 12.24 -10.79
CA THR A 6 -4.48 12.02 -9.62
C THR A 6 -4.59 10.53 -9.34
N THR A 7 -3.58 9.77 -9.74
CA THR A 7 -3.62 8.31 -9.59
C THR A 7 -3.62 8.01 -8.10
N ARG A 8 -4.80 7.74 -7.54
CA ARG A 8 -4.95 7.40 -6.14
C ARG A 8 -4.23 6.09 -5.88
N LEU A 9 -3.19 6.14 -5.05
CA LEU A 9 -2.49 4.96 -4.59
C LEU A 9 -3.44 4.10 -3.77
N ARG A 10 -3.37 2.78 -3.99
CA ARG A 10 -4.28 1.83 -3.34
C ARG A 10 -3.84 1.56 -1.92
N TYR A 11 -2.54 1.43 -1.70
CA TYR A 11 -1.98 1.00 -0.43
C TYR A 11 -1.28 2.15 0.29
N GLN A 12 -1.36 2.18 1.61
CA GLN A 12 -0.64 3.12 2.47
C GLN A 12 -0.10 2.45 3.74
N VAL A 13 0.83 3.14 4.40
CA VAL A 13 1.41 2.68 5.67
C VAL A 13 0.64 3.31 6.82
N GLU A 14 0.19 2.49 7.78
CA GLU A 14 -0.39 2.95 9.05
C GLU A 14 0.18 2.18 10.24
N LYS A 15 0.02 2.71 11.46
CA LYS A 15 0.38 1.97 12.67
C LYS A 15 -0.58 0.80 12.85
N SER A 16 -0.04 -0.33 13.28
CA SER A 16 -0.87 -1.50 13.58
C SER A 16 -1.77 -1.21 14.76
N LEU A 17 -3.05 -1.58 14.62
CA LEU A 17 -4.03 -1.53 15.72
C LEU A 17 -3.90 -2.74 16.65
N VAL A 18 -3.27 -3.82 16.18
CA VAL A 18 -3.18 -5.09 16.90
C VAL A 18 -1.85 -5.23 17.63
N TYR A 19 -0.76 -4.78 17.01
CA TYR A 19 0.60 -4.97 17.52
C TYR A 19 1.27 -3.64 17.83
N ASP A 20 1.51 -3.37 19.11
CA ASP A 20 2.16 -2.12 19.51
C ASP A 20 3.57 -1.99 18.90
N GLY A 21 3.90 -0.78 18.44
CA GLY A 21 5.16 -0.47 17.75
C GLY A 21 5.30 -1.08 16.34
N LYS A 22 4.31 -1.81 15.82
CA LYS A 22 4.31 -2.37 14.47
C LYS A 22 3.51 -1.51 13.49
N TRP A 23 3.70 -1.82 12.22
CA TRP A 23 3.09 -1.12 11.09
C TRP A 23 2.33 -2.09 10.19
N SER A 24 1.34 -1.55 9.49
CA SER A 24 0.45 -2.27 8.61
C SER A 24 0.41 -1.64 7.22
N VAL A 25 0.21 -2.49 6.22
CA VAL A 25 -0.12 -2.06 4.85
C VAL A 25 -1.64 -2.04 4.74
N ILE A 26 -2.22 -0.85 4.62
CA ILE A 26 -3.67 -0.64 4.56
C ILE A 26 -4.11 -0.44 3.11
N ASP A 27 -5.13 -1.18 2.67
CA ASP A 27 -5.86 -0.85 1.45
C ASP A 27 -6.80 0.33 1.73
N THR A 28 -6.56 1.45 1.04
CA THR A 28 -7.29 2.71 1.24
C THR A 28 -8.74 2.68 0.77
N PHE A 29 -9.16 1.64 0.04
CA PHE A 29 -10.56 1.44 -0.35
C PHE A 29 -11.35 0.68 0.73
N THR A 30 -10.71 -0.24 1.44
CA THR A 30 -11.37 -1.05 2.49
C THR A 30 -11.12 -0.51 3.89
N GLY A 31 -10.01 0.22 4.08
CA GLY A 31 -9.52 0.64 5.40
C GLY A 31 -8.96 -0.50 6.24
N CYS A 32 -8.73 -1.67 5.64
CA CYS A 32 -8.24 -2.87 6.33
C CYS A 32 -6.79 -3.18 5.94
N ALA A 33 -6.10 -3.93 6.81
CA ALA A 33 -4.81 -4.50 6.45
C ALA A 33 -4.96 -5.42 5.25
N GLU A 34 -4.09 -5.25 4.26
CA GLU A 34 -4.06 -6.11 3.08
C GLU A 34 -3.66 -7.54 3.46
N ILE A 35 -4.28 -8.53 2.83
CA ILE A 35 -4.01 -9.94 3.07
C ILE A 35 -3.28 -10.52 1.86
N VAL A 36 -2.05 -10.98 2.07
CA VAL A 36 -1.25 -11.66 1.03
C VAL A 36 -1.09 -13.12 1.43
N GLU A 37 -1.54 -14.03 0.57
CA GLU A 37 -1.45 -15.49 0.81
C GLU A 37 -2.07 -15.92 2.15
N GLY A 38 -3.16 -15.26 2.55
CA GLY A 38 -3.85 -15.52 3.83
C GLY A 38 -3.19 -14.87 5.05
N VAL A 39 -2.10 -14.13 4.87
CA VAL A 39 -1.39 -13.43 5.95
C VAL A 39 -1.73 -11.93 5.92
N PRO A 40 -2.30 -11.36 7.00
CA PRO A 40 -2.48 -9.92 7.10
C PRO A 40 -1.12 -9.23 7.22
N LEU A 41 -0.92 -8.18 6.44
CA LEU A 41 0.29 -7.36 6.49
C LEU A 41 0.19 -6.32 7.61
N ASP A 42 0.08 -6.77 8.86
CA ASP A 42 -0.21 -5.93 10.02
C ASP A 42 0.83 -5.95 11.15
N CYS A 43 1.85 -6.79 11.03
CA CYS A 43 2.91 -6.97 12.03
C CYS A 43 4.32 -6.69 11.46
N LEU A 44 4.47 -5.54 10.79
CA LEU A 44 5.70 -5.17 10.08
C LEU A 44 6.53 -4.14 10.86
N THR A 45 7.82 -4.08 10.57
CA THR A 45 8.62 -2.88 10.88
C THR A 45 8.24 -1.72 9.96
N ALA A 46 8.59 -0.50 10.35
CA ALA A 46 8.33 0.70 9.55
C ALA A 46 8.98 0.64 8.15
N VAL A 47 10.16 0.02 8.03
CA VAL A 47 10.89 -0.10 6.77
C VAL A 47 10.19 -1.12 5.86
N GLU A 48 9.88 -2.31 6.39
CA GLU A 48 9.18 -3.35 5.64
C GLU A 48 7.82 -2.86 5.12
N ALA A 49 7.04 -2.16 5.95
CA ALA A 49 5.74 -1.61 5.54
C ALA A 49 5.87 -0.61 4.37
N LYS A 50 6.89 0.27 4.42
CA LYS A 50 7.16 1.23 3.33
C LYS A 50 7.58 0.53 2.04
N ASP A 51 8.48 -0.44 2.13
CA ASP A 51 8.97 -1.18 0.97
C ASP A 51 7.83 -1.97 0.30
N LEU A 52 6.96 -2.58 1.10
CA LEU A 52 5.77 -3.27 0.59
C LEU A 52 4.77 -2.31 -0.06
N VAL A 53 4.45 -1.18 0.56
CA VAL A 53 3.57 -0.17 -0.04
C VAL A 53 4.11 0.33 -1.38
N ASN A 54 5.41 0.61 -1.47
CA ASN A 54 6.06 1.01 -2.72
C ASN A 54 5.97 -0.09 -3.79
N LEU A 55 6.27 -1.34 -3.41
CA LEU A 55 6.19 -2.48 -4.31
C LEU A 55 4.78 -2.69 -4.84
N MET A 56 3.79 -2.70 -3.95
CA MET A 56 2.40 -3.00 -4.24
C MET A 56 1.74 -1.89 -5.07
N ASN A 57 1.95 -0.63 -4.70
CA ASN A 57 1.49 0.49 -5.53
C ASN A 57 2.21 0.51 -6.87
N GLY A 58 3.50 0.20 -6.93
CA GLY A 58 4.21 0.07 -8.20
C GLY A 58 3.61 -1.02 -9.10
N ARG A 59 3.15 -2.14 -8.53
CA ARG A 59 2.44 -3.20 -9.28
C ARG A 59 1.09 -2.71 -9.81
N GLU A 60 0.30 -2.03 -8.97
CA GLU A 60 -0.99 -1.44 -9.37
C GLU A 60 -0.85 -0.41 -10.49
N LEU A 61 0.14 0.48 -10.37
CA LEU A 61 0.42 1.49 -11.39
C LEU A 61 0.84 0.86 -12.72
N ARG A 62 1.72 -0.15 -12.69
CA ARG A 62 2.10 -0.90 -13.89
C ARG A 62 0.91 -1.64 -14.51
N ALA A 63 0.05 -2.24 -13.70
CA ALA A 63 -1.17 -2.91 -14.17
C ALA A 63 -2.15 -1.92 -14.82
N LYS A 64 -2.20 -0.68 -14.34
CA LYS A 64 -2.99 0.42 -14.92
C LYS A 64 -2.32 1.10 -16.12
N GLY A 65 -1.13 0.65 -16.54
CA GLY A 65 -0.37 1.27 -17.64
C GLY A 65 0.28 2.61 -17.29
N VAL A 66 0.28 3.01 -16.02
CA VAL A 66 0.94 4.24 -15.54
C VAL A 66 2.44 3.98 -15.46
N LYS A 67 3.20 4.66 -16.31
CA LYS A 67 4.67 4.64 -16.24
C LYS A 67 5.12 5.51 -15.07
N LEU A 68 5.69 4.89 -14.05
CA LEU A 68 6.49 5.59 -13.05
C LEU A 68 7.74 6.12 -13.77
N ASN A 69 7.85 7.43 -13.95
CA ASN A 69 9.09 8.04 -14.40
C ASN A 69 10.13 7.93 -13.25
N PRO A 70 11.40 7.60 -13.58
CA PRO A 70 12.47 7.39 -12.60
C PRO A 70 12.83 8.66 -11.83
#